data_AF-A0A3C1ZZN7-F1
#
_entry.id   AF-A0A3C1ZZN7-F1
#
_cell.length_a   1.000
_cell.length_b   1.000
_cell.length_c   1.000
_cell.angle_alpha   90.00
_cell.angle_beta   90.00
_cell.angle_gamma   90.00
#
_symmetry.space_group_name_H-M   'P 1'
#
loop_
_entity.id
_entity.type
_entity.pdbx_description
1 polymer ?
#
loop_
_entity_poly.entity_id
_entity_poly.type
_entity_poly.pdbx_seq_one_letter_code
_entity_poly.pdbx_strand_id
1 'polypeptide(L)'
;MENPETSHAYTRDSAPAFSAQKLEYIYEAVFRQSTQQPGFYYEDMGSHMTSSAFRQRMVELKEGLTAVSQRRANLRLNYQWMGRFSHQHTSQFHRDSAHPHSFLMLGYEPTAVDSRVYVADFSKLIEQHGIPLATYFGGSQEVNVAAEAPSIAPYVTELTPFPKDHYRLLVLNNSKSFQKPTFGMFHRGEVQQKQSAEDRIINSIMLYMANPEEEEQHTQQDISNFVNTQQVNR
;
A
#
# COMPACT_ATOMS: atom_id res chain seq x y z
N MET A 1 23.05 4.30 -47.37
CA MET A 1 23.38 4.14 -45.94
C MET A 1 22.08 4.39 -45.20
N GLU A 2 21.29 3.33 -45.04
CA GLU A 2 20.02 3.34 -44.31
C GLU A 2 20.22 2.51 -43.04
N ASN A 3 19.91 3.11 -41.89
CA ASN A 3 19.88 2.44 -40.60
C ASN A 3 18.57 1.66 -40.47
N PRO A 4 18.59 0.35 -40.15
CA PRO A 4 17.37 -0.34 -39.77
C PRO A 4 17.08 -0.09 -38.28
N GLU A 5 16.02 0.66 -38.02
CA GLU A 5 15.38 0.72 -36.70
C GLU A 5 14.84 -0.67 -36.34
N THR A 6 15.41 -1.27 -35.30
CA THR A 6 14.89 -2.48 -34.69
C THR A 6 13.83 -2.09 -33.66
N SER A 7 12.59 -2.03 -34.13
CA SER A 7 11.39 -2.04 -33.30
C SER A 7 11.29 -3.38 -32.56
N HIS A 8 11.66 -3.39 -31.27
CA HIS A 8 11.33 -4.49 -30.38
C HIS A 8 9.91 -4.31 -29.86
N ALA A 9 8.95 -4.88 -30.59
CA ALA A 9 7.61 -5.11 -30.10
C ALA A 9 7.67 -6.06 -28.90
N TYR A 10 7.41 -5.55 -27.70
CA TYR A 10 7.11 -6.36 -26.52
C TYR A 10 5.77 -7.07 -26.77
N THR A 11 5.81 -8.37 -27.02
CA THR A 11 4.63 -9.24 -27.07
C THR A 11 4.02 -9.33 -25.67
N ARG A 12 2.92 -8.60 -25.45
CA ARG A 12 2.04 -8.72 -24.28
C ARG A 12 1.17 -9.99 -24.41
N ASP A 13 1.75 -11.15 -24.13
CA ASP A 13 0.99 -12.42 -24.02
C ASP A 13 1.26 -13.14 -22.69
N SER A 14 1.50 -12.38 -21.61
CA SER A 14 1.43 -12.94 -20.26
C SER A 14 0.02 -12.75 -19.71
N ALA A 15 -0.59 -13.82 -19.20
CA ALA A 15 -1.83 -13.75 -18.44
C ALA A 15 -1.77 -12.64 -17.38
N PRO A 16 -2.87 -11.92 -17.12
CA PRO A 16 -2.87 -10.83 -16.14
C PRO A 16 -2.42 -11.35 -14.78
N ALA A 17 -1.57 -10.57 -14.12
CA ALA A 17 -0.99 -10.86 -12.82
C ALA A 17 -2.01 -11.23 -11.74
N PHE A 18 -3.17 -10.56 -11.81
CA PHE A 18 -4.28 -10.74 -10.91
C PHE A 18 -5.53 -11.02 -11.75
N SER A 19 -6.28 -12.05 -11.38
CA SER A 19 -7.56 -12.34 -12.02
C SER A 19 -8.58 -11.24 -11.69
N ALA A 20 -9.60 -11.07 -12.53
CA ALA A 20 -10.68 -10.13 -12.28
C ALA A 20 -11.34 -10.36 -10.91
N GLN A 21 -11.60 -11.63 -10.55
CA GLN A 21 -12.17 -12.01 -9.25
C GLN A 21 -11.28 -11.56 -8.08
N LYS A 22 -9.96 -11.74 -8.22
CA LYS A 22 -8.99 -11.32 -7.20
C LYS A 22 -8.99 -9.79 -7.04
N LEU A 23 -9.04 -9.04 -8.14
CA LEU A 23 -9.08 -7.58 -8.11
C LEU A 23 -10.36 -7.05 -7.44
N GLU A 24 -11.52 -7.64 -7.74
CA GLU A 24 -12.79 -7.28 -7.09
C GLU A 24 -12.73 -7.58 -5.58
N TYR A 25 -12.18 -8.73 -5.19
CA TYR A 25 -11.99 -9.08 -3.77
C TYR A 25 -11.07 -8.09 -3.05
N ILE A 26 -9.92 -7.74 -3.63
CA ILE A 26 -9.00 -6.77 -3.04
C ILE A 26 -9.68 -5.41 -2.94
N TYR A 27 -10.43 -5.00 -3.98
CA TYR A 27 -11.14 -3.73 -3.98
C TYR A 27 -12.17 -3.68 -2.84
N GLU A 28 -13.00 -4.70 -2.68
CA GLU A 28 -14.00 -4.76 -1.60
C GLU A 28 -13.38 -4.77 -0.21
N ALA A 29 -12.26 -5.48 -0.03
CA ALA A 29 -11.57 -5.55 1.25
C ALA A 29 -10.95 -4.19 1.66
N VAL A 30 -10.33 -3.49 0.71
CA VAL A 30 -9.51 -2.29 0.97
C VAL A 30 -10.31 -0.99 0.78
N PHE A 31 -11.08 -0.87 -0.29
CA PHE A 31 -11.84 0.33 -0.69
C PHE A 31 -13.23 0.34 -0.04
N ARG A 32 -13.25 -0.06 1.25
CA ARG A 32 -14.47 -0.32 2.01
C ARG A 32 -15.27 0.94 2.30
N GLN A 33 -16.59 0.76 2.41
CA GLN A 33 -17.57 1.79 2.77
C GLN A 33 -18.17 1.58 4.17
N SER A 34 -17.64 0.60 4.92
CA SER A 34 -18.03 0.33 6.30
C SER A 34 -16.88 -0.35 7.04
N THR A 35 -16.99 -0.53 8.36
CA THR A 35 -16.03 -1.25 9.21
C THR A 35 -16.23 -2.77 9.20
N GLN A 36 -17.17 -3.28 8.40
CA GLN A 36 -17.43 -4.72 8.27
C GLN A 36 -16.40 -5.44 7.40
N GLN A 37 -15.82 -4.72 6.42
CA GLN A 37 -14.70 -5.24 5.62
C GLN A 37 -13.37 -4.96 6.32
N PRO A 38 -12.30 -5.76 6.05
CA PRO A 38 -11.04 -5.65 6.79
C PRO A 38 -10.34 -4.29 6.73
N GLY A 39 -10.43 -3.59 5.59
CA GLY A 39 -9.70 -2.33 5.32
C GLY A 39 -8.29 -2.55 4.79
N PHE A 40 -7.86 -3.80 4.65
CA PHE A 40 -6.57 -4.18 4.12
C PHE A 40 -6.65 -5.51 3.36
N TYR A 41 -5.61 -5.79 2.60
CA TYR A 41 -5.37 -7.02 1.89
C TYR A 41 -3.89 -7.41 2.05
N TYR A 42 -3.63 -8.66 2.38
CA TYR A 42 -2.28 -9.20 2.55
C TYR A 42 -2.09 -10.47 1.72
N GLU A 43 -0.93 -10.60 1.10
CA GLU A 43 -0.54 -11.79 0.33
C GLU A 43 0.95 -12.10 0.51
N ASP A 44 1.22 -13.36 0.79
CA ASP A 44 2.55 -13.95 0.59
C ASP A 44 2.68 -14.36 -0.89
N MET A 45 3.62 -13.74 -1.60
CA MET A 45 3.89 -13.99 -3.02
C MET A 45 5.02 -14.99 -3.24
N GLY A 46 5.53 -15.60 -2.18
CA GLY A 46 6.59 -16.61 -2.23
C GLY A 46 8.00 -16.02 -2.46
N SER A 47 8.98 -16.90 -2.65
CA SER A 47 10.40 -16.54 -2.80
C SER A 47 10.88 -16.50 -4.26
N HIS A 48 10.07 -16.98 -5.21
CA HIS A 48 10.49 -17.18 -6.60
C HIS A 48 10.17 -15.99 -7.51
N MET A 49 10.69 -14.82 -7.18
CA MET A 49 10.57 -13.61 -7.99
C MET A 49 11.85 -12.78 -7.94
N THR A 50 12.03 -11.88 -8.90
CA THR A 50 13.06 -10.84 -8.82
C THR A 50 12.49 -9.57 -8.20
N SER A 51 13.36 -8.71 -7.66
CA SER A 51 12.98 -7.41 -7.10
C SER A 51 12.22 -6.53 -8.10
N SER A 52 12.67 -6.50 -9.37
CA SER A 52 11.97 -5.76 -10.44
C SER A 52 10.63 -6.39 -10.80
N ALA A 53 10.56 -7.73 -10.93
CA ALA A 53 9.30 -8.42 -11.20
C ALA A 53 8.26 -8.18 -10.10
N PHE A 54 8.70 -8.08 -8.83
CA PHE A 54 7.82 -7.78 -7.72
C PHE A 54 7.25 -6.36 -7.78
N ARG A 55 8.08 -5.34 -8.05
CA ARG A 55 7.57 -3.98 -8.27
C ARG A 55 6.66 -3.88 -9.48
N GLN A 56 6.94 -4.64 -10.55
CA GLN A 56 6.06 -4.73 -11.70
C GLN A 56 4.68 -5.29 -11.31
N ARG A 57 4.61 -6.32 -10.45
CA ARG A 57 3.33 -6.81 -9.89
C ARG A 57 2.58 -5.74 -9.10
N MET A 58 3.28 -4.90 -8.33
CA MET A 58 2.64 -3.80 -7.59
C MET A 58 2.00 -2.77 -8.54
N VAL A 59 2.68 -2.42 -9.64
CA VAL A 59 2.15 -1.54 -10.70
C VAL A 59 0.94 -2.20 -11.39
N GLU A 60 1.03 -3.48 -11.73
CA GLU A 60 -0.07 -4.23 -12.34
C GLU A 60 -1.30 -4.30 -11.43
N LEU A 61 -1.11 -4.44 -10.11
CA LEU A 61 -2.19 -4.38 -9.14
C LEU A 61 -2.86 -3.01 -9.12
N LYS A 62 -2.08 -1.91 -9.11
CA LYS A 62 -2.61 -0.54 -9.18
C LYS A 62 -3.48 -0.33 -10.43
N GLU A 63 -3.00 -0.76 -11.60
CA GLU A 63 -3.76 -0.63 -12.85
C GLU A 63 -5.04 -1.47 -12.84
N GLY A 64 -4.96 -2.71 -12.32
CA GLY A 64 -6.14 -3.56 -12.13
C GLY A 64 -7.18 -2.95 -11.19
N LEU A 65 -6.75 -2.39 -10.06
CA LEU A 65 -7.63 -1.71 -9.10
C LEU A 65 -8.19 -0.40 -9.65
N THR A 66 -7.43 0.32 -10.49
CA THR A 66 -7.93 1.50 -11.22
C THR A 66 -9.10 1.13 -12.10
N ALA A 67 -8.98 0.04 -12.86
CA ALA A 67 -10.07 -0.43 -13.71
C ALA A 67 -11.33 -0.82 -12.91
N VAL A 68 -11.18 -1.46 -11.75
CA VAL A 68 -12.31 -1.75 -10.83
C VAL A 68 -12.93 -0.44 -10.32
N SER A 69 -12.11 0.49 -9.87
CA SER A 69 -12.55 1.79 -9.34
C SER A 69 -13.33 2.60 -10.38
N GLN A 70 -12.87 2.62 -11.63
CA GLN A 70 -13.56 3.32 -12.72
C GLN A 70 -14.95 2.73 -12.97
N ARG A 71 -15.09 1.40 -12.97
CA ARG A 71 -16.39 0.75 -13.16
C ARG A 71 -17.34 1.00 -11.99
N ARG A 72 -16.85 0.98 -10.75
CA ARG A 72 -17.69 1.07 -9.53
C ARG A 72 -18.03 2.49 -9.11
N ALA A 73 -17.12 3.44 -9.34
CA ALA A 73 -17.23 4.79 -8.79
C ALA A 73 -16.91 5.90 -9.79
N ASN A 74 -16.55 5.57 -11.04
CA ASN A 74 -16.04 6.53 -12.03
C ASN A 74 -14.86 7.37 -11.50
N LEU A 75 -13.99 6.73 -10.71
CA LEU A 75 -12.77 7.32 -10.14
C LEU A 75 -11.57 6.49 -10.56
N ARG A 76 -10.43 7.13 -10.75
CA ARG A 76 -9.16 6.47 -11.01
C ARG A 76 -8.26 6.49 -9.76
N LEU A 77 -7.24 5.63 -9.75
CA LEU A 77 -6.19 5.69 -8.74
C LEU A 77 -4.94 6.32 -9.36
N ASN A 78 -4.51 7.44 -8.79
CA ASN A 78 -3.28 8.11 -9.16
C ASN A 78 -2.16 7.79 -8.19
N TYR A 79 -0.92 7.89 -8.65
CA TYR A 79 0.25 7.85 -7.78
C TYR A 79 0.39 9.19 -7.04
N GLN A 80 0.48 9.14 -5.72
CA GLN A 80 1.01 10.27 -4.95
C GLN A 80 2.54 10.18 -4.90
N TRP A 81 3.07 9.00 -4.60
CA TRP A 81 4.50 8.74 -4.59
C TRP A 81 4.79 7.24 -4.73
N MET A 82 6.01 6.92 -5.16
CA MET A 82 6.57 5.57 -5.24
C MET A 82 8.00 5.60 -4.67
N GLY A 83 8.43 4.54 -4.00
CA GLY A 83 9.76 4.50 -3.41
C GLY A 83 10.23 3.11 -3.01
N ARG A 84 11.54 2.97 -2.85
CA ARG A 84 12.21 1.77 -2.35
C ARG A 84 13.22 2.18 -1.29
N PHE A 85 13.04 1.68 -0.07
CA PHE A 85 13.83 2.09 1.08
C PHE A 85 14.13 0.95 2.05
N SER A 86 15.13 1.15 2.89
CA SER A 86 15.47 0.28 4.02
C SER A 86 14.83 0.84 5.27
N HIS A 87 14.10 0.03 6.03
CA HIS A 87 13.50 0.48 7.28
C HIS A 87 13.74 -0.52 8.41
N GLN A 88 14.74 -0.21 9.24
CA GLN A 88 15.18 -1.04 10.36
C GLN A 88 14.67 -0.60 11.74
N HIS A 89 13.75 0.36 11.78
CA HIS A 89 13.17 0.83 13.04
C HIS A 89 11.79 0.18 13.26
N THR A 90 11.49 -0.16 14.51
CA THR A 90 10.12 -0.48 14.89
C THR A 90 9.33 0.82 14.90
N SER A 91 8.27 0.88 14.09
CA SER A 91 7.39 2.04 14.06
C SER A 91 6.36 1.95 15.18
N GLN A 92 5.74 3.08 15.50
CA GLN A 92 4.46 3.10 16.20
C GLN A 92 3.33 2.73 15.21
N PHE A 93 2.12 2.52 15.72
CA PHE A 93 0.94 2.48 14.86
C PHE A 93 0.71 3.87 14.29
N HIS A 94 0.76 3.96 12.97
CA HIS A 94 0.62 5.22 12.26
C HIS A 94 -0.04 5.01 10.90
N ARG A 95 -0.39 6.14 10.31
CA ARG A 95 -0.80 6.27 8.92
C ARG A 95 0.15 7.22 8.23
N ASP A 96 0.28 7.09 6.92
CA ASP A 96 1.12 8.00 6.16
C ASP A 96 0.36 9.28 5.81
N SER A 97 1.06 10.41 5.82
CA SER A 97 0.53 11.68 5.34
C SER A 97 0.25 11.59 3.83
N ALA A 98 -1.01 11.75 3.46
CA ALA A 98 -1.47 11.54 2.10
C ALA A 98 -2.80 12.26 1.86
N HIS A 99 -3.26 12.24 0.60
CA HIS A 99 -4.59 12.70 0.24
C HIS A 99 -5.69 12.06 1.10
N PRO A 100 -6.84 12.74 1.30
CA PRO A 100 -7.90 12.28 2.19
C PRO A 100 -8.46 10.89 1.84
N HIS A 101 -8.58 10.56 0.55
CA HIS A 101 -8.99 9.25 0.04
C HIS A 101 -7.79 8.53 -0.57
N SER A 102 -6.94 7.96 0.28
CA SER A 102 -5.67 7.34 -0.10
C SER A 102 -5.53 5.90 0.35
N PHE A 103 -4.64 5.18 -0.34
CA PHE A 103 -4.40 3.75 -0.20
C PHE A 103 -2.90 3.50 -0.27
N LEU A 104 -2.38 2.81 0.74
CA LEU A 104 -0.96 2.50 0.84
C LEU A 104 -0.73 1.06 0.42
N MET A 105 0.20 0.85 -0.51
CA MET A 105 0.67 -0.46 -0.93
C MET A 105 2.14 -0.61 -0.52
N LEU A 106 2.42 -1.59 0.34
CA LEU A 106 3.74 -1.93 0.84
C LEU A 106 4.14 -3.31 0.31
N GLY A 107 5.28 -3.37 -0.38
CA GLY A 107 5.90 -4.58 -0.87
C GLY A 107 7.20 -4.88 -0.13
N TYR A 108 7.22 -5.92 0.67
CA TYR A 108 8.39 -6.36 1.41
C TYR A 108 9.19 -7.36 0.57
N GLU A 109 10.47 -7.06 0.31
CA GLU A 109 11.38 -7.99 -0.37
C GLU A 109 11.96 -9.00 0.65
N PRO A 110 12.47 -10.15 0.18
CA PRO A 110 13.27 -11.05 1.00
C PRO A 110 14.44 -10.32 1.67
N THR A 111 14.65 -10.60 2.95
CA THR A 111 15.71 -9.98 3.77
C THR A 111 16.13 -10.92 4.91
N ALA A 112 17.33 -10.73 5.46
CA ALA A 112 17.78 -11.41 6.67
C ALA A 112 17.09 -10.90 7.95
N VAL A 113 16.48 -9.71 7.90
CA VAL A 113 15.85 -9.04 9.04
C VAL A 113 14.49 -9.64 9.37
N ASP A 114 14.41 -10.31 10.52
CA ASP A 114 13.14 -10.80 11.06
C ASP A 114 12.23 -9.63 11.46
N SER A 115 11.04 -9.61 10.89
CA SER A 115 10.07 -8.56 11.14
C SER A 115 8.64 -9.09 11.24
N ARG A 116 7.82 -8.33 11.96
CA ARG A 116 6.37 -8.51 12.04
C ARG A 116 5.70 -7.27 11.50
N VAL A 117 4.51 -7.44 10.94
CA VAL A 117 3.70 -6.33 10.45
C VAL A 117 2.32 -6.45 11.04
N TYR A 118 1.79 -5.32 11.46
CA TYR A 118 0.48 -5.21 12.07
C TYR A 118 -0.32 -4.12 11.38
N VAL A 119 -1.61 -4.32 11.30
CA VAL A 119 -2.58 -3.29 10.92
C VAL A 119 -3.57 -3.08 12.07
N ALA A 120 -4.11 -1.88 12.20
CA ALA A 120 -5.02 -1.51 13.27
C ALA A 120 -6.21 -0.71 12.73
N ASP A 121 -7.42 -1.17 13.00
CA ASP A 121 -8.64 -0.53 12.51
C ASP A 121 -9.10 0.62 13.42
N PHE A 122 -8.50 1.80 13.23
CA PHE A 122 -8.92 2.99 13.99
C PHE A 122 -10.34 3.42 13.62
N SER A 123 -10.81 3.13 12.40
CA SER A 123 -12.15 3.51 11.96
C SER A 123 -13.22 2.74 12.73
N LYS A 124 -13.01 1.43 12.92
CA LYS A 124 -13.87 0.60 13.77
C LYS A 124 -13.82 1.01 15.23
N LEU A 125 -12.64 1.35 15.75
CA LEU A 125 -12.49 1.87 17.10
C LEU A 125 -13.31 3.14 17.32
N ILE A 126 -13.17 4.14 16.47
CA ILE A 126 -13.89 5.40 16.68
C ILE A 126 -15.41 5.24 16.50
N GLU A 127 -15.84 4.37 15.59
CA GLU A 127 -17.26 4.06 15.38
C GLU A 127 -17.88 3.39 16.60
N GLN A 128 -17.24 2.33 17.13
CA GLN A 128 -17.75 1.58 18.28
C GLN A 128 -17.78 2.39 19.57
N HIS A 129 -16.88 3.37 19.71
CA HIS A 129 -16.84 4.27 20.85
C HIS A 129 -17.61 5.58 20.65
N GLY A 130 -18.22 5.80 19.47
CA GLY A 130 -18.92 7.05 19.16
C GLY A 130 -18.00 8.28 19.17
N ILE A 131 -16.72 8.11 18.85
CA ILE A 131 -15.71 9.17 18.85
C ILE A 131 -15.69 9.83 17.46
N PRO A 132 -15.86 11.15 17.33
CA PRO A 132 -15.68 11.83 16.06
C PRO A 132 -14.23 11.73 15.56
N LEU A 133 -14.04 11.54 14.24
CA LEU A 133 -12.71 11.46 13.62
C LEU A 133 -11.81 12.66 13.99
N ALA A 134 -12.38 13.88 13.94
CA ALA A 134 -11.68 15.10 14.33
C ALA A 134 -11.23 15.06 15.79
N THR A 135 -12.04 14.55 16.71
CA THR A 135 -11.66 14.39 18.12
C THR A 135 -10.52 13.41 18.28
N TYR A 136 -10.58 12.25 17.60
CA TYR A 136 -9.53 11.23 17.70
C TYR A 136 -8.17 11.71 17.17
N PHE A 137 -8.19 12.53 16.10
CA PHE A 137 -6.98 13.04 15.46
C PHE A 137 -6.58 14.47 15.89
N GLY A 138 -7.17 15.02 16.96
CA GLY A 138 -6.76 16.34 17.48
C GLY A 138 -7.16 17.53 16.60
N GLY A 139 -8.22 17.39 15.81
CA GLY A 139 -8.81 18.45 14.98
C GLY A 139 -7.94 18.79 13.77
N SER A 140 -7.36 20.00 13.77
CA SER A 140 -6.49 20.51 12.71
C SER A 140 -5.02 20.11 12.86
N GLN A 141 -4.65 19.45 13.96
CA GLN A 141 -3.31 18.90 14.10
C GLN A 141 -3.18 17.67 13.19
N GLU A 142 -2.09 17.59 12.42
CA GLU A 142 -1.79 16.42 11.58
C GLU A 142 -1.27 15.24 12.44
N VAL A 143 -2.04 14.86 13.46
CA VAL A 143 -1.77 13.62 14.20
C VAL A 143 -2.06 12.45 13.26
N ASN A 144 -1.06 11.60 13.07
CA ASN A 144 -1.12 10.42 12.22
C ASN A 144 -0.69 9.15 12.96
N VAL A 145 -0.65 9.22 14.30
CA VAL A 145 -0.31 8.11 15.19
C VAL A 145 -1.53 7.71 16.02
N ALA A 146 -1.56 6.47 16.51
CA ALA A 146 -2.62 6.02 17.40
C ALA A 146 -2.60 6.78 18.74
N ALA A 147 -3.78 7.17 19.21
CA ALA A 147 -3.96 7.75 20.54
C ALA A 147 -3.78 6.67 21.64
N GLU A 148 -3.39 7.09 22.84
CA GLU A 148 -3.27 6.18 24.00
C GLU A 148 -4.63 5.62 24.44
N ALA A 149 -5.67 6.45 24.39
CA ALA A 149 -7.03 6.09 24.79
C ALA A 149 -8.07 6.59 23.76
N PRO A 150 -9.09 5.76 23.42
CA PRO A 150 -9.22 4.35 23.80
C PRO A 150 -8.15 3.48 23.12
N SER A 151 -7.82 2.35 23.74
CA SER A 151 -6.74 1.48 23.26
C SER A 151 -7.06 0.90 21.89
N ILE A 152 -6.10 0.98 20.97
CA ILE A 152 -6.19 0.37 19.63
C ILE A 152 -6.01 -1.16 19.64
N ALA A 153 -5.47 -1.73 20.73
CA ALA A 153 -5.08 -3.14 20.81
C ALA A 153 -6.17 -4.15 20.41
N PRO A 154 -7.47 -3.98 20.77
CA PRO A 154 -8.54 -4.89 20.36
C PRO A 154 -8.83 -4.90 18.85
N TYR A 155 -8.30 -3.90 18.12
CA TYR A 155 -8.52 -3.69 16.69
C TYR A 155 -7.27 -3.99 15.86
N VAL A 156 -6.25 -4.59 16.48
CA VAL A 156 -5.00 -4.96 15.83
C VAL A 156 -5.13 -6.35 15.18
N THR A 157 -4.63 -6.46 13.96
CA THR A 157 -4.38 -7.73 13.27
C THR A 157 -2.90 -7.85 12.96
N GLU A 158 -2.27 -8.93 13.43
CA GLU A 158 -0.92 -9.31 12.98
C GLU A 158 -1.02 -10.02 11.63
N LEU A 159 -0.18 -9.62 10.68
CA LEU A 159 -0.08 -10.28 9.38
C LEU A 159 0.75 -11.54 9.57
N THR A 160 0.09 -12.69 9.68
CA THR A 160 0.74 -13.98 9.88
C THR A 160 0.28 -15.01 8.83
N PRO A 161 1.19 -15.88 8.34
CA PRO A 161 2.63 -15.86 8.56
C PRO A 161 3.32 -14.67 7.86
N PHE A 162 4.55 -14.31 8.26
CA PHE A 162 5.34 -13.23 7.64
C PHE A 162 6.80 -13.66 7.34
N PRO A 163 7.01 -14.68 6.50
CA PRO A 163 8.33 -15.27 6.25
C PRO A 163 9.31 -14.26 5.65
N LYS A 164 10.52 -14.15 6.21
CA LYS A 164 11.51 -13.13 5.83
C LYS A 164 12.14 -13.35 4.45
N ASP A 165 12.11 -14.58 3.95
CA ASP A 165 12.66 -15.03 2.67
C ASP A 165 11.67 -14.94 1.51
N HIS A 166 10.47 -14.38 1.75
CA HIS A 166 9.44 -14.22 0.73
C HIS A 166 9.19 -12.75 0.36
N TYR A 167 8.70 -12.55 -0.85
CA TYR A 167 8.05 -11.33 -1.29
C TYR A 167 6.63 -11.27 -0.69
N ARG A 168 6.30 -10.16 -0.03
CA ARG A 168 5.00 -10.02 0.66
C ARG A 168 4.37 -8.69 0.30
N LEU A 169 3.09 -8.72 -0.02
CA LEU A 169 2.32 -7.56 -0.44
C LEU A 169 1.25 -7.22 0.59
N LEU A 170 1.21 -5.95 1.01
CA LEU A 170 0.15 -5.39 1.82
C LEU A 170 -0.46 -4.20 1.08
N VAL A 171 -1.77 -4.17 0.94
CA VAL A 171 -2.53 -2.99 0.53
C VAL A 171 -3.45 -2.61 1.69
N LEU A 172 -3.46 -1.35 2.12
CA LEU A 172 -4.37 -0.90 3.17
C LEU A 172 -5.02 0.44 2.83
N ASN A 173 -6.20 0.63 3.42
CA ASN A 173 -6.90 1.90 3.37
C ASN A 173 -6.15 2.92 4.23
N ASN A 174 -5.44 3.83 3.56
CA ASN A 174 -4.75 4.94 4.22
C ASN A 174 -5.65 6.19 4.21
N SER A 175 -6.98 6.11 4.17
CA SER A 175 -7.81 7.32 4.08
C SER A 175 -8.00 8.03 5.43
N LYS A 176 -8.07 9.36 5.40
CA LYS A 176 -8.48 10.21 6.53
C LYS A 176 -9.09 11.50 5.98
N SER A 177 -10.41 11.67 6.09
CA SER A 177 -11.11 12.87 5.66
C SER A 177 -12.07 13.38 6.73
N PHE A 178 -12.01 14.68 7.02
CA PHE A 178 -12.99 15.34 7.90
C PHE A 178 -14.25 15.80 7.15
N GLN A 179 -14.25 15.75 5.82
CA GLN A 179 -15.35 16.22 4.98
C GLN A 179 -16.27 15.08 4.52
N LYS A 180 -15.71 13.90 4.31
CA LYS A 180 -16.43 12.71 3.84
C LYS A 180 -16.07 11.51 4.72
N PRO A 181 -16.99 10.58 4.98
CA PRO A 181 -16.66 9.35 5.68
C PRO A 181 -15.51 8.60 4.99
N THR A 182 -14.53 8.17 5.78
CA THR A 182 -13.40 7.35 5.35
C THR A 182 -13.16 6.25 6.37
N PHE A 183 -12.71 5.09 5.91
CA PHE A 183 -12.53 3.90 6.74
C PHE A 183 -11.06 3.45 6.77
N GLY A 184 -10.17 4.40 7.08
CA GLY A 184 -8.75 4.18 7.12
C GLY A 184 -8.28 3.26 8.26
N MET A 185 -7.01 2.87 8.16
CA MET A 185 -6.32 2.02 9.11
C MET A 185 -4.96 2.61 9.49
N PHE A 186 -4.44 2.15 10.63
CA PHE A 186 -3.03 2.27 10.97
C PHE A 186 -2.27 1.03 10.53
N HIS A 187 -0.97 1.19 10.36
CA HIS A 187 -0.02 0.11 10.17
C HIS A 187 1.19 0.30 11.09
N ARG A 188 1.88 -0.81 11.35
CA ARG A 188 3.09 -0.85 12.16
C ARG A 188 4.02 -1.95 11.67
N GLY A 189 5.29 -1.60 11.47
CA GLY A 189 6.36 -2.57 11.29
C GLY A 189 7.12 -2.76 12.60
N GLU A 190 7.42 -4.00 12.96
CA GLU A 190 8.26 -4.34 14.10
C GLU A 190 9.48 -5.11 13.61
N VAL A 191 10.67 -4.61 13.98
CA VAL A 191 11.94 -5.29 13.74
C VAL A 191 12.36 -5.92 15.06
N GLN A 192 12.47 -7.25 15.07
CA GLN A 192 12.75 -7.98 16.31
C GLN A 192 14.17 -7.71 16.82
N GLN A 193 15.13 -7.68 15.89
CA GLN A 193 16.52 -7.37 16.15
C GLN A 193 17.09 -6.56 14.98
N LYS A 194 17.65 -5.39 15.28
CA LYS A 194 18.34 -4.58 14.27
C LYS A 194 19.57 -5.33 13.75
N GLN A 195 19.78 -5.27 12.43
CA GLN A 195 20.94 -5.87 11.78
C GLN A 195 21.64 -4.78 10.97
N SER A 196 22.65 -4.15 11.56
CA SER A 196 23.31 -2.96 10.99
C SER A 196 23.95 -3.16 9.62
N ALA A 197 24.19 -4.41 9.21
CA ALA A 197 24.77 -4.76 7.91
C ALA A 197 23.72 -5.15 6.84
N GLU A 198 22.46 -5.36 7.22
CA GLU A 198 21.43 -5.95 6.36
C GLU A 198 20.30 -4.96 6.09
N ASP A 199 19.79 -4.89 4.86
CA ASP A 199 18.66 -4.00 4.56
C ASP A 199 17.32 -4.72 4.76
N ARG A 200 16.36 -4.06 5.44
CA ARG A 200 14.94 -4.46 5.42
C ARG A 200 14.25 -3.68 4.32
N ILE A 201 14.24 -4.25 3.13
CA ILE A 201 13.83 -3.54 1.91
C ILE A 201 12.31 -3.53 1.78
N ILE A 202 11.76 -2.32 1.65
CA ILE A 202 10.36 -2.05 1.45
C ILE A 202 10.20 -1.22 0.18
N ASN A 203 9.38 -1.71 -0.73
CA ASN A 203 8.81 -0.96 -1.83
C ASN A 203 7.49 -0.36 -1.36
N SER A 204 7.21 0.87 -1.73
CA SER A 204 6.00 1.53 -1.27
C SER A 204 5.40 2.41 -2.36
N ILE A 205 4.09 2.34 -2.47
CA ILE A 205 3.28 3.11 -3.40
C ILE A 205 2.13 3.71 -2.61
N MET A 206 2.01 5.04 -2.63
CA MET A 206 0.82 5.73 -2.14
C MET A 206 -0.06 6.08 -3.32
N LEU A 207 -1.32 5.67 -3.22
CA LEU A 207 -2.35 5.94 -4.20
C LEU A 207 -3.40 6.88 -3.63
N TYR A 208 -4.07 7.63 -4.49
CA TYR A 208 -5.25 8.39 -4.11
C TYR A 208 -6.33 8.34 -5.18
N MET A 209 -7.60 8.45 -4.74
CA MET A 209 -8.72 8.57 -5.65
C MET A 209 -8.72 9.94 -6.31
N ALA A 210 -8.69 9.95 -7.64
CA ALA A 210 -8.74 11.14 -8.46
C ALA A 210 -9.94 11.09 -9.43
N ASN A 211 -10.42 12.26 -9.84
CA ASN A 211 -11.38 12.35 -10.93
C ASN A 211 -10.71 11.89 -12.25
N PRO A 212 -11.47 11.32 -13.21
CA PRO A 212 -10.90 10.89 -14.49
C PRO A 212 -10.16 12.00 -15.26
N GLU A 213 -10.60 13.25 -15.09
CA GLU A 213 -10.06 14.45 -15.76
C GLU A 213 -8.80 15.02 -15.12
N GLU A 214 -8.50 14.67 -13.87
CA GLU A 214 -7.25 15.10 -13.25
C GLU A 214 -6.07 14.55 -14.08
N GLU A 215 -4.82 14.98 -13.90
CA GLU A 215 -3.66 14.37 -14.60
C GLU A 215 -2.89 13.43 -13.67
N GLU A 216 -2.32 12.35 -14.21
CA GLU A 216 -1.41 11.48 -13.44
C GLU A 216 -0.07 12.23 -13.31
N GLN A 217 0.41 12.41 -12.08
CA GLN A 217 1.62 13.21 -11.83
C GLN A 217 2.89 12.44 -12.18
N HIS A 218 2.84 11.11 -12.13
CA HIS A 218 3.98 10.24 -12.42
C HIS A 218 3.92 9.75 -13.86
N THR A 219 5.00 10.01 -14.60
CA THR A 219 5.11 9.59 -16.01
C THR A 219 5.36 8.08 -16.12
N GLN A 220 5.21 7.54 -17.33
CA GLN A 220 5.63 6.16 -17.61
C GLN A 220 7.13 5.94 -17.35
N GLN A 221 7.95 6.98 -17.50
CA GLN A 221 9.37 6.92 -17.17
C GLN A 221 9.59 6.81 -15.66
N ASP A 222 8.83 7.52 -14.83
CA ASP A 222 8.92 7.43 -13.37
C ASP A 222 8.51 6.04 -12.87
N ILE A 223 7.45 5.47 -13.45
CA ILE A 223 7.00 4.11 -13.16
C ILE A 223 8.09 3.10 -13.56
N SER A 224 8.66 3.25 -14.76
CA SER A 224 9.77 2.40 -15.22
C SER A 224 11.00 2.53 -14.33
N ASN A 225 11.33 3.73 -13.88
CA ASN A 225 12.43 3.97 -12.94
C ASN A 225 12.18 3.27 -11.60
N PHE A 226 10.96 3.37 -11.06
CA PHE A 226 10.58 2.65 -9.85
C PHE A 226 10.73 1.13 -10.03
N VAL A 227 10.18 0.55 -11.10
CA VAL A 227 10.27 -0.90 -11.37
C VAL A 227 11.73 -1.35 -11.46
N ASN A 228 12.58 -0.58 -12.14
CA ASN A 228 13.95 -0.99 -12.45
C ASN A 228 15.01 -0.53 -11.46
N THR A 229 14.66 0.30 -10.47
CA THR A 229 15.63 0.85 -9.52
C THR A 229 16.38 -0.24 -8.75
N GLN A 230 17.70 -0.09 -8.70
CA GLN A 230 18.59 -0.91 -7.85
C GLN A 230 18.92 -0.20 -6.54
N GLN A 231 18.74 1.12 -6.48
CA GLN A 231 19.03 1.92 -5.30
C GLN A 231 18.03 1.60 -4.19
N VAL A 232 18.54 1.51 -2.95
CA VAL A 232 17.75 1.44 -1.72
C VAL A 232 18.02 2.72 -0.95
N ASN A 233 16.98 3.51 -0.68
CA ASN A 233 17.11 4.71 0.14
C ASN A 233 17.23 4.30 1.62
N ARG A 234 18.24 4.80 2.33
CA ARG A 234 18.51 4.49 3.74
C ARG A 234 18.30 5.72 4.62
#